data_AF-A0A535TUH2-F1
#
_entry.id   AF-A0A535TUH2-F1
#
_cell.length_a   1.000
_cell.length_b   1.000
_cell.length_c   1.000
_cell.angle_alpha   90.00
_cell.angle_beta   90.00
_cell.angle_gamma   90.00
#
_symmetry.space_group_name_H-M   'P 1'
#
loop_
_entity.id
_entity.type
_entity.pdbx_description
1 polymer ?
#
loop_
_entity_poly.entity_id
_entity_poly.type
_entity_poly.pdbx_seq_one_letter_code
_entity_poly.pdbx_strand_id
1 'polypeptide(L)'
;MIEQTPVIDAHGSERGVVAEGPVGARWAGRFRVFRYEVHRWLDGIIPDLNEAVDSPRQLSGDLGQAERLLEVVPEVPILVWGRDEMKAGEMWNSNSIISWMLARAGINAGEIEPPTGGRAPGWKAGIVAAGRQTLRTPRQPVLQEAARRTRDG
;
A
#
# COMPACT_ATOMS: atom_id res chain seq x y z
N MET A 1 2.65 -4.88 13.10
CA MET A 1 3.14 -3.55 12.69
C MET A 1 3.48 -3.53 11.20
N ILE A 2 3.29 -2.39 10.55
CA ILE A 2 3.70 -2.12 9.17
C ILE A 2 4.62 -0.91 9.21
N GLU A 3 5.75 -0.97 8.51
CA GLU A 3 6.72 0.13 8.43
C GLU A 3 7.31 0.26 7.03
N GLN A 4 7.93 1.40 6.76
CA GLN A 4 8.68 1.64 5.54
C GLN A 4 10.07 2.16 5.89
N THR A 5 11.09 1.55 5.30
CA THR A 5 12.50 1.90 5.57
C THR A 5 13.30 1.96 4.25
N PRO A 6 14.50 2.55 4.23
CA PRO A 6 15.47 2.31 3.15
C PRO A 6 15.97 0.86 3.19
N VAL A 7 16.42 0.31 2.05
CA VAL A 7 17.03 -1.04 2.02
C VAL A 7 18.37 -1.04 2.77
N ILE A 8 18.49 -1.82 3.85
CA ILE A 8 19.69 -1.89 4.70
C ILE A 8 20.70 -2.94 4.20
N ASP A 9 20.25 -4.17 3.88
CA ASP A 9 21.07 -5.27 3.34
C ASP A 9 20.30 -6.10 2.28
N ALA A 10 20.72 -7.33 1.96
CA ALA A 10 20.06 -8.21 0.98
C ALA A 10 19.06 -9.23 1.59
N HIS A 11 19.02 -9.36 2.91
CA HIS A 11 18.21 -10.31 3.69
C HIS A 11 16.84 -9.74 4.08
N GLY A 12 16.19 -9.02 3.16
CA GLY A 12 14.90 -8.37 3.43
C GLY A 12 13.80 -9.33 3.92
N SER A 13 13.78 -10.57 3.41
CA SER A 13 12.80 -11.58 3.83
C SER A 13 12.89 -11.93 5.31
N GLU A 14 14.10 -11.89 5.90
CA GLU A 14 14.33 -12.15 7.32
C GLU A 14 13.86 -10.98 8.20
N ARG A 15 13.66 -9.79 7.60
CA ARG A 15 13.14 -8.58 8.24
C ARG A 15 11.64 -8.33 7.97
N GLY A 16 10.92 -9.31 7.44
CA GLY A 16 9.49 -9.16 7.14
C GLY A 16 9.19 -8.19 6.00
N VAL A 17 10.13 -7.97 5.07
CA VAL A 17 9.89 -7.18 3.85
C VAL A 17 8.86 -7.89 2.98
N VAL A 18 7.80 -7.18 2.60
CA VAL A 18 6.72 -7.68 1.74
C VAL A 18 6.64 -6.97 0.39
N ALA A 19 7.24 -5.78 0.27
CA ALA A 19 7.37 -5.07 -0.99
C ALA A 19 8.64 -4.20 -1.01
N GLU A 20 9.19 -3.96 -2.20
CA GLU A 20 10.36 -3.10 -2.41
C GLU A 20 10.13 -2.23 -3.64
N GLY A 21 10.48 -0.94 -3.58
CA GLY A 21 10.34 -0.02 -4.70
C GLY A 21 11.48 0.98 -4.89
N PRO A 22 11.60 1.58 -6.09
CA PRO A 22 12.69 2.49 -6.41
C PRO A 22 12.49 3.89 -5.82
N VAL A 23 13.59 4.59 -5.55
CA VAL A 23 13.63 5.97 -5.07
C VAL A 23 14.17 6.90 -6.17
N GLY A 24 13.45 8.00 -6.44
CA GLY A 24 13.88 9.07 -7.33
C GLY A 24 13.80 8.75 -8.83
N ALA A 25 14.25 7.58 -9.27
CA ALA A 25 14.12 7.14 -10.66
C ALA A 25 14.00 5.62 -10.76
N ARG A 26 13.16 5.12 -11.67
CA ARG A 26 12.93 3.67 -11.83
C ARG A 26 14.21 2.90 -12.17
N TRP A 27 15.10 3.47 -12.97
CA TRP A 27 16.38 2.83 -13.33
C TRP A 27 17.37 2.79 -12.15
N ALA A 28 17.29 3.75 -11.22
CA ALA A 28 18.19 3.83 -10.08
C ALA A 28 17.94 2.71 -9.07
N GLY A 29 16.72 2.16 -9.04
CA GLY A 29 16.37 0.99 -8.23
C GLY A 29 17.14 -0.30 -8.56
N ARG A 30 18.04 -0.29 -9.55
CA ARG A 30 19.03 -1.36 -9.73
C ARG A 30 20.11 -1.34 -8.64
N PHE A 31 20.30 -0.20 -7.98
CA PHE A 31 21.23 -0.03 -6.87
C PHE A 31 20.45 0.02 -5.56
N ARG A 32 20.89 -0.75 -4.57
CA ARG A 32 20.21 -0.94 -3.28
C ARG A 32 19.89 0.38 -2.55
N VAL A 33 20.81 1.33 -2.59
CA VAL A 33 20.67 2.65 -1.93
C VAL A 33 19.50 3.49 -2.46
N PHE A 34 19.02 3.20 -3.67
CA PHE A 34 17.88 3.88 -4.29
C PHE A 34 16.61 3.02 -4.23
N ARG A 35 16.41 2.32 -3.12
CA ARG A 35 15.24 1.46 -2.89
C ARG A 35 14.68 1.67 -1.49
N TYR A 36 13.36 1.54 -1.38
CA TYR A 36 12.64 1.49 -0.11
C TYR A 36 12.00 0.12 0.06
N GLU A 37 11.87 -0.32 1.31
CA GLU A 37 11.19 -1.55 1.72
C GLU A 37 9.90 -1.20 2.46
N VAL A 38 8.87 -2.02 2.29
CA VAL A 38 7.68 -2.05 3.13
C VAL A 38 7.70 -3.36 3.90
N HIS A 39 7.56 -3.28 5.21
CA HIS A 39 7.62 -4.43 6.11
C HIS A 39 6.28 -4.70 6.75
N ARG A 40 6.02 -5.97 7.04
CA ARG A 40 4.92 -6.44 7.88
C ARG A 40 5.46 -7.48 8.85
N TRP A 41 5.39 -7.20 10.15
CA TRP A 41 5.82 -8.13 11.19
C TRP A 41 4.94 -8.05 12.44
N LEU A 42 5.01 -9.07 13.30
CA LEU A 42 4.20 -9.15 14.51
C LEU A 42 4.73 -8.19 15.59
N ASP A 43 6.02 -8.28 15.90
CA ASP A 43 6.64 -7.67 17.10
C ASP A 43 7.42 -6.38 16.80
N GLY A 44 6.87 -5.54 15.93
CA GLY A 44 7.50 -4.27 15.58
C GLY A 44 7.49 -3.25 16.71
N ILE A 45 8.53 -2.41 16.75
CA ILE A 45 8.67 -1.28 17.68
C ILE A 45 8.60 0.01 16.87
N ILE A 46 7.81 0.99 17.33
CA ILE A 46 7.78 2.36 16.79
C ILE A 46 8.78 3.20 17.61
N PRO A 47 9.99 3.49 17.10
CA PRO A 47 11.07 4.04 17.92
C PRO A 47 10.80 5.46 18.44
N ASP A 48 10.06 6.23 17.65
CA ASP A 48 9.70 7.64 17.85
C ASP A 48 8.30 7.80 18.49
N LEU A 49 7.73 6.73 19.06
CA LEU A 49 6.38 6.78 19.67
C LEU A 49 6.28 7.85 20.76
N ASN A 50 7.35 8.09 21.51
CA ASN A 50 7.40 9.12 22.56
C ASN A 50 7.45 10.55 22.00
N GLU A 51 7.74 10.72 20.71
CA GLU A 51 7.77 12.00 20.00
C GLU A 51 6.44 12.30 19.30
N ALA A 52 5.44 11.42 19.43
CA ALA A 52 4.13 11.60 18.82
C ALA A 52 3.44 12.88 19.33
N VAL A 53 3.01 13.71 18.38
CA VAL A 53 2.36 15.01 18.66
C VAL A 53 0.94 14.87 19.23
N ASP A 54 0.33 13.69 19.08
CA ASP A 54 -1.00 13.37 19.57
C ASP A 54 -1.10 11.86 19.85
N SER A 55 -2.13 11.45 20.59
CA SER A 55 -2.43 10.05 20.87
C SER A 55 -2.83 9.29 19.59
N PRO A 56 -2.53 7.98 19.49
CA PRO A 56 -3.03 7.16 18.39
C PRO A 56 -4.56 7.26 18.26
N ARG A 57 -5.03 7.48 17.03
CA ARG A 57 -6.47 7.51 16.73
C ARG A 57 -6.92 6.15 16.23
N GLN A 58 -7.94 5.57 16.88
CA GLN A 58 -8.59 4.37 16.36
C GLN A 58 -9.44 4.75 15.14
N LEU A 59 -9.07 4.24 13.97
CA LEU A 59 -9.79 4.49 12.72
C LEU A 59 -10.98 3.54 12.51
N SER A 60 -10.94 2.36 13.12
CA SER A 60 -12.00 1.35 13.05
C SER A 60 -11.90 0.33 14.18
N GLY A 61 -13.04 -0.27 14.52
CA GLY A 61 -13.15 -1.46 15.37
C GLY A 61 -13.55 -2.74 14.60
N ASP A 62 -13.70 -2.67 13.27
CA ASP A 62 -14.06 -3.81 12.44
C ASP A 62 -12.86 -4.74 12.20
N LEU A 63 -12.94 -5.96 12.73
CA LEU A 63 -11.92 -6.99 12.53
C LEU A 63 -11.70 -7.30 11.04
N GLY A 64 -12.75 -7.32 10.24
CA GLY A 64 -12.63 -7.59 8.81
C GLY A 64 -11.85 -6.51 8.06
N GLN A 65 -11.94 -5.25 8.49
CA GLN A 65 -11.09 -4.18 7.94
C GLN A 65 -9.62 -4.35 8.36
N ALA A 66 -9.37 -4.78 9.61
CA ALA A 66 -8.02 -5.06 10.08
C ALA A 66 -7.36 -6.23 9.31
N GLU A 67 -8.10 -7.31 9.08
CA GLU A 67 -7.64 -8.45 8.29
C GLU A 67 -7.33 -8.04 6.85
N ARG A 68 -8.27 -7.35 6.17
CA ARG A 68 -8.06 -6.83 4.82
C ARG A 68 -6.85 -5.90 4.74
N LEU A 69 -6.63 -5.05 5.74
CA LEU A 69 -5.48 -4.15 5.79
C LEU A 69 -4.15 -4.93 5.80
N LEU A 70 -4.09 -6.03 6.54
CA LEU A 70 -2.91 -6.89 6.58
C LEU A 70 -2.71 -7.68 5.27
N GLU A 71 -3.81 -8.10 4.63
CA GLU A 71 -3.79 -8.82 3.36
C GLU A 71 -3.30 -7.96 2.19
N VAL A 72 -3.60 -6.66 2.18
CA VAL A 72 -3.23 -5.77 1.06
C VAL A 72 -1.80 -5.25 1.13
N VAL A 73 -1.07 -5.41 2.25
CA VAL A 73 0.31 -4.88 2.39
C VAL A 73 1.27 -5.40 1.30
N PRO A 74 1.27 -6.69 0.94
CA PRO A 74 2.11 -7.20 -0.17
C PRO A 74 1.66 -6.71 -1.56
N GLU A 75 0.45 -6.14 -1.68
CA GLU A 75 -0.09 -5.60 -2.94
C GLU A 75 0.24 -4.11 -3.16
N VAL A 76 1.00 -3.49 -2.25
CA VAL A 76 1.35 -2.06 -2.35
C VAL A 76 1.96 -1.75 -3.73
N PRO A 77 1.48 -0.71 -4.43
CA PRO A 77 2.04 -0.28 -5.70
C PRO A 77 3.53 0.03 -5.58
N ILE A 78 4.34 -0.62 -6.42
CA ILE A 78 5.79 -0.38 -6.51
C ILE A 78 6.07 0.86 -7.38
N LEU A 79 5.56 2.01 -6.91
CA LEU A 79 5.73 3.30 -7.56
C LEU A 79 7.04 3.96 -7.11
N VAL A 80 7.59 4.81 -7.97
CA VAL A 80 8.85 5.51 -7.69
C VAL A 80 8.63 6.55 -6.60
N TRP A 81 9.30 6.38 -5.46
CA TRP A 81 9.28 7.35 -4.37
C TRP A 81 9.76 8.71 -4.86
N GLY A 82 9.04 9.77 -4.49
CA GLY A 82 9.33 11.14 -4.90
C GLY A 82 8.82 11.51 -6.30
N ARG A 83 8.05 10.64 -6.98
CA ARG A 83 7.46 10.92 -8.29
C ARG A 83 5.94 10.85 -8.26
N ASP A 84 5.30 11.69 -9.07
CA ASP A 84 3.86 11.64 -9.32
C ASP A 84 3.55 10.72 -10.53
N GLU A 85 3.82 9.42 -10.38
CA GLU A 85 3.53 8.44 -11.44
C GLU A 85 2.03 8.27 -11.70
N MET A 86 1.21 8.60 -10.69
CA MET A 86 -0.24 8.51 -10.77
C MET A 86 -0.88 9.79 -11.30
N LYS A 87 -0.14 10.85 -11.58
CA LYS A 87 -0.70 12.15 -12.01
C LYS A 87 -1.79 12.63 -11.04
N ALA A 88 -1.56 12.45 -9.74
CA ALA A 88 -2.46 12.85 -8.67
C ALA A 88 -2.23 14.31 -8.22
N GLY A 89 -1.14 14.93 -8.69
CA GLY A 89 -0.65 16.24 -8.27
C GLY A 89 0.28 16.19 -7.06
N GLU A 90 0.61 14.99 -6.57
CA GLU A 90 1.47 14.77 -5.41
C GLU A 90 2.41 13.60 -5.67
N MET A 91 3.60 13.63 -5.04
CA MET A 91 4.57 12.54 -5.15
C MET A 91 4.15 11.31 -4.33
N TRP A 92 4.58 10.13 -4.78
CA TRP A 92 4.50 8.90 -4.00
C TRP A 92 5.48 8.91 -2.82
N ASN A 93 5.00 8.60 -1.62
CA ASN A 93 5.80 8.47 -0.40
C ASN A 93 5.10 7.55 0.63
N SER A 94 5.55 7.53 1.88
CA SER A 94 4.98 6.73 2.96
C SER A 94 3.51 7.06 3.24
N ASN A 95 3.12 8.35 3.24
CA ASN A 95 1.73 8.75 3.41
C ASN A 95 0.84 8.18 2.28
N SER A 96 1.37 8.11 1.05
CA SER A 96 0.67 7.47 -0.07
C SER A 96 0.47 5.97 0.16
N ILE A 97 1.46 5.27 0.73
CA ILE A 97 1.34 3.84 1.04
C ILE A 97 0.28 3.64 2.13
N ILE A 98 0.30 4.45 3.21
CA ILE A 98 -0.69 4.37 4.28
C ILE A 98 -2.11 4.64 3.75
N SER A 99 -2.33 5.73 3.03
CA SER A 99 -3.67 6.07 2.53
C SER A 99 -4.17 5.07 1.48
N TRP A 100 -3.27 4.48 0.68
CA TRP A 100 -3.60 3.39 -0.22
C TRP A 100 -4.06 2.14 0.54
N MET A 101 -3.34 1.71 1.60
CA MET A 101 -3.72 0.54 2.40
C MET A 101 -5.07 0.74 3.10
N LEU A 102 -5.28 1.92 3.70
CA LEU A 102 -6.55 2.26 4.34
C LEU A 102 -7.72 2.21 3.35
N ALA A 103 -7.55 2.84 2.18
CA ALA A 103 -8.58 2.80 1.13
C ALA A 103 -8.86 1.38 0.63
N ARG A 104 -7.82 0.55 0.44
CA ARG A 104 -7.96 -0.86 0.02
C ARG A 104 -8.57 -1.76 1.09
N ALA A 105 -8.41 -1.43 2.37
CA ALA A 105 -9.07 -2.10 3.48
C ALA A 105 -10.57 -1.73 3.64
N GLY A 106 -11.02 -0.70 2.92
CA GLY A 106 -12.39 -0.16 2.99
C GLY A 106 -12.56 0.95 4.04
N ILE A 107 -11.46 1.53 4.54
CA ILE A 107 -11.49 2.71 5.40
C ILE A 107 -11.47 3.96 4.51
N ASN A 108 -12.37 4.92 4.75
CA ASN A 108 -12.42 6.15 3.97
C ASN A 108 -11.26 7.09 4.33
N ALA A 109 -10.12 6.87 3.67
CA ALA A 109 -8.93 7.69 3.85
C ALA A 109 -9.15 9.17 3.49
N GLY A 110 -10.17 9.51 2.69
CA GLY A 110 -10.49 10.89 2.34
C GLY A 110 -11.07 11.72 3.49
N GLU A 111 -11.59 11.07 4.54
CA GLU A 111 -12.14 11.73 5.74
C GLU A 111 -11.11 11.82 6.87
N ILE A 112 -9.90 11.29 6.68
CA ILE A 112 -8.84 11.32 7.69
C ILE A 112 -8.01 12.57 7.48
N GLU A 113 -8.08 13.47 8.44
CA GLU A 113 -7.27 14.69 8.48
C GLU A 113 -6.06 14.51 9.40
N PRO A 114 -4.89 15.08 9.04
CA PRO A 114 -3.76 15.17 9.95
C PRO A 114 -4.13 15.99 11.19
N PRO A 115 -3.39 15.85 12.30
CA PRO A 115 -3.55 16.71 13.47
C PRO A 115 -3.47 18.19 13.09
N THR A 116 -4.07 19.06 13.91
CA THR A 116 -4.11 20.52 13.68
C THR A 116 -2.72 21.08 13.32
N GLY A 117 -2.62 21.78 12.19
CA GLY A 117 -1.36 22.33 11.68
C GLY A 117 -0.45 21.33 10.95
N GLY A 118 -0.80 20.05 10.96
CA GLY A 118 -0.12 18.98 10.25
C GLY A 118 -0.47 18.95 8.76
N ARG A 119 0.38 18.28 7.98
CA ARG A 119 0.14 18.00 6.56
C ARG A 119 0.54 16.56 6.27
N ALA A 120 -0.16 15.93 5.33
CA ALA A 120 0.15 14.60 4.84
C ALA A 120 0.40 14.65 3.31
N PRO A 121 1.51 15.24 2.84
CA PRO A 121 1.82 15.27 1.41
C PRO A 121 1.89 13.84 0.87
N GLY A 122 1.35 13.59 -0.32
CA GLY A 122 1.30 12.25 -0.93
C GLY A 122 0.05 11.46 -0.54
N TRP A 123 -0.74 11.90 0.45
CA TRP A 123 -1.96 11.22 0.88
C TRP A 123 -2.95 11.05 -0.27
N LYS A 124 -3.14 12.09 -1.09
CA LYS A 124 -4.03 12.05 -2.25
C LYS A 124 -3.54 11.05 -3.30
N ALA A 125 -2.23 10.94 -3.49
CA ALA A 125 -1.65 9.99 -4.44
C ALA A 125 -2.01 8.54 -4.10
N GLY A 126 -2.02 8.17 -2.81
CA GLY A 126 -2.44 6.84 -2.36
C GLY A 126 -3.93 6.55 -2.59
N ILE A 127 -4.81 7.51 -2.29
CA ILE A 127 -6.25 7.40 -2.56
C ILE A 127 -6.51 7.20 -4.06
N VAL A 128 -5.87 8.02 -4.92
CA VAL A 128 -5.99 7.92 -6.38
C VAL A 128 -5.47 6.57 -6.87
N ALA A 129 -4.35 6.08 -6.33
CA ALA A 129 -3.79 4.79 -6.69
C ALA A 129 -4.74 3.63 -6.35
N ALA A 130 -5.36 3.66 -5.16
CA ALA A 130 -6.30 2.64 -4.73
C ALA A 130 -7.53 2.59 -5.65
N GLY A 131 -8.13 3.75 -5.95
CA GLY A 131 -9.30 3.84 -6.82
C GLY A 131 -9.06 3.31 -8.24
N ARG A 132 -7.86 3.52 -8.81
CA ARG A 132 -7.53 3.04 -10.16
C ARG A 132 -7.30 1.53 -10.24
N GLN A 133 -6.91 0.88 -9.14
CA GLN A 133 -6.80 -0.57 -9.10
C GLN A 133 -8.17 -1.24 -9.01
N THR A 134 -9.13 -0.64 -8.30
CA THR A 134 -10.53 -1.09 -8.30
C THR A 134 -11.12 -1.09 -9.70
N LEU A 135 -10.82 -0.07 -10.51
CA LEU A 135 -11.23 0.02 -11.92
C LEU A 135 -10.56 -1.01 -12.84
N ARG A 136 -9.49 -1.69 -12.38
CA ARG A 136 -8.75 -2.72 -13.13
C ARG A 136 -9.13 -4.17 -12.77
N THR A 137 -10.17 -4.38 -11.96
CA THR A 137 -10.64 -5.72 -11.59
C THR A 137 -10.84 -6.62 -12.84
N PRO A 138 -10.44 -7.91 -12.82
CA PRO A 138 -10.36 -8.74 -14.03
C PRO A 138 -11.70 -8.95 -14.73
N ARG A 139 -11.71 -9.03 -16.07
CA ARG A 139 -12.81 -9.67 -16.80
C ARG A 139 -12.96 -11.09 -16.23
N GLN A 140 -14.11 -11.39 -15.65
CA GLN A 140 -14.51 -12.78 -15.40
C GLN A 140 -14.46 -13.53 -16.73
N PRO A 141 -13.80 -14.70 -16.84
CA PRO A 141 -14.03 -15.57 -17.98
C PRO A 141 -15.49 -16.00 -17.92
N VAL A 142 -16.26 -15.58 -18.92
CA VAL A 142 -17.58 -16.12 -19.20
C VAL A 142 -17.39 -17.62 -19.37
N LEU A 143 -17.94 -18.42 -18.45
CA LEU A 143 -18.10 -19.85 -18.68
C LEU A 143 -19.05 -20.00 -19.88
N GLN A 144 -18.47 -20.16 -21.07
CA GLN A 144 -19.22 -20.65 -22.22
C GLN A 144 -19.57 -22.11 -21.97
N GLU A 145 -20.80 -22.31 -21.53
CA GLU A 145 -21.71 -23.36 -21.96
C GLU A 145 -21.14 -24.37 -22.95
N ALA A 146 -20.61 -25.49 -22.43
CA ALA A 146 -20.40 -26.71 -23.18
C ALA A 146 -21.47 -27.76 -22.82
N ALA A 147 -22.74 -27.37 -22.85
CA ALA A 147 -23.85 -28.30 -22.95
C ALA A 147 -24.10 -28.67 -24.43
N ARG A 148 -23.09 -29.25 -25.09
CA ARG A 148 -23.24 -29.92 -26.38
C ARG A 148 -22.25 -31.07 -26.50
N ARG A 149 -22.68 -32.26 -26.06
CA ARG A 149 -22.54 -33.57 -26.75
C ARG A 149 -22.84 -34.72 -25.79
N THR A 150 -24.12 -34.90 -25.48
CA THR A 150 -24.73 -36.20 -25.16
C THR A 150 -26.06 -36.26 -25.90
N ARG A 151 -25.97 -36.33 -27.24
CA ARG A 151 -27.02 -36.79 -28.14
C ARG A 151 -26.34 -37.11 -29.46
N ASP A 152 -26.04 -38.40 -29.58
CA ASP A 152 -25.60 -39.22 -30.71
C ASP A 152 -24.98 -40.43 -29.99
N GLY A 153 -25.50 -41.66 -30.01
CA GLY A 153 -26.61 -42.34 -30.66
C GLY A 153 -26.47 -43.80 -30.23
#